data_AF-A0A5B0HI30-F1
#
_entry.id   AF-A0A5B0HI30-F1
#
_cell.length_a   1.000
_cell.length_b   1.000
_cell.length_c   1.000
_cell.angle_alpha   90.00
_cell.angle_beta   90.00
_cell.angle_gamma   90.00
#
_symmetry.space_group_name_H-M   'P 1'
#
loop_
_entity.id
_entity.type
_entity.pdbx_description
1 polymer ?
#
loop_
_entity_poly.entity_id
_entity_poly.type
_entity_poly.pdbx_seq_one_letter_code
_entity_poly.pdbx_strand_id
1 'polypeptide(L)'
;MESHENEWSLETRLVQVRGQVQGMDYREACVRRARELCVTGWVRNRMDGSVEAMLQGSPEQLAEMYDWLSEGMSAALVDELEVTEVQPPFVRFDNFELLPTL
;
A
#
# COMPACT_ATOMS: atom_id res chain seq x y z
N MET A 1 0.22 -25.09 12.16
CA MET A 1 -0.90 -25.56 11.33
C MET A 1 -0.85 -24.67 10.11
N GLU A 2 -0.25 -25.25 9.06
CA GLU A 2 -0.15 -24.84 7.66
C GLU A 2 -0.08 -23.34 7.34
N SER A 3 1.15 -22.85 7.09
CA SER A 3 1.43 -21.50 6.57
C SER A 3 2.36 -21.60 5.35
N HIS A 4 2.12 -22.57 4.47
CA HIS A 4 3.00 -22.87 3.32
C HIS A 4 2.24 -22.80 1.98
N GLU A 5 1.23 -21.92 1.85
CA GLU A 5 0.47 -21.80 0.59
C GLU A 5 0.60 -20.44 -0.14
N ASN A 6 1.15 -19.38 0.45
CA ASN A 6 1.10 -18.04 -0.21
C ASN A 6 2.37 -17.57 -0.94
N GLU A 7 3.48 -18.33 -0.96
CA GLU A 7 4.69 -17.89 -1.67
C GLU A 7 4.57 -17.94 -3.20
N TRP A 8 3.64 -18.73 -3.75
CA TRP A 8 3.46 -18.88 -5.20
C TRP A 8 2.58 -17.81 -5.85
N SER A 9 2.00 -16.91 -5.07
CA SER A 9 1.14 -15.82 -5.57
C SER A 9 1.59 -14.45 -5.06
N LEU A 10 2.88 -14.28 -4.77
CA LEU A 10 3.40 -13.00 -4.29
C LEU A 10 3.37 -11.97 -5.44
N GLU A 11 2.56 -10.94 -5.28
CA GLU A 11 2.44 -9.84 -6.22
C GLU A 11 3.09 -8.58 -5.66
N THR A 12 3.59 -7.72 -6.56
CA THR A 12 4.07 -6.39 -6.20
C THR A 12 3.33 -5.36 -7.04
N ARG A 13 2.83 -4.31 -6.36
CA ARG A 13 1.90 -3.33 -6.92
C ARG A 13 2.32 -1.94 -6.45
N LEU A 14 2.45 -1.02 -7.39
CA LEU A 14 2.66 0.40 -7.10
C LEU A 14 1.30 1.08 -7.14
N VAL A 15 0.93 1.75 -6.05
CA VAL A 15 -0.31 2.49 -5.93
C VAL A 15 -0.01 3.97 -5.79
N GLN A 16 -0.70 4.79 -6.57
CA GLN A 16 -0.72 6.23 -6.39
C GLN A 16 -2.13 6.66 -6.01
N VAL A 17 -2.23 7.35 -4.87
CA VAL A 17 -3.47 7.87 -4.31
C VAL A 17 -3.46 9.38 -4.43
N ARG A 18 -4.48 9.96 -5.05
CA ARG A 18 -4.66 11.40 -5.20
C ARG A 18 -5.94 11.87 -4.51
N GLY A 19 -5.91 13.11 -4.05
CA GLY A 19 -7.00 13.77 -3.34
C GLY A 19 -6.50 14.49 -2.09
N GLN A 20 -7.35 14.66 -1.09
CA GLN A 20 -6.98 15.23 0.21
C GLN A 20 -6.38 14.15 1.12
N VAL A 21 -5.15 13.72 0.79
CA VAL A 21 -4.50 12.54 1.40
C VAL A 21 -3.21 12.86 2.18
N GLN A 22 -2.84 14.14 2.30
CA GLN A 22 -1.67 14.58 3.09
C GLN A 22 -2.08 15.45 4.28
N GLY A 23 -1.22 15.50 5.31
CA GLY A 23 -1.42 16.31 6.50
C GLY A 23 -2.35 15.70 7.56
N MET A 24 -2.74 14.42 7.41
CA MET A 24 -3.73 13.75 8.26
C MET A 24 -3.33 12.31 8.66
N ASP A 25 -2.05 12.07 8.99
CA ASP A 25 -1.52 10.75 9.40
C ASP A 25 -1.84 9.58 8.45
N TYR A 26 -2.07 9.88 7.16
CA TYR A 26 -2.46 8.89 6.15
C TYR A 26 -1.42 7.76 5.99
N ARG A 27 -0.13 8.11 6.03
CA ARG A 27 0.96 7.13 5.91
C ARG A 27 1.01 6.21 7.12
N GLU A 28 0.86 6.75 8.32
CA GLU A 28 0.86 6.01 9.58
C GLU A 28 -0.33 5.04 9.64
N ALA A 29 -1.51 5.48 9.22
CA ALA A 29 -2.68 4.63 9.07
C ALA A 29 -2.47 3.51 8.03
N CYS A 30 -1.84 3.84 6.90
CA CYS A 30 -1.50 2.89 5.85
C CYS A 30 -0.54 1.80 6.36
N VAL A 31 0.52 2.18 7.09
CA VAL A 31 1.45 1.23 7.73
C VAL A 31 0.71 0.30 8.71
N ARG A 32 -0.20 0.84 9.53
CA ARG A 32 -0.99 0.02 10.47
C ARG A 32 -1.87 -0.98 9.72
N ARG A 33 -2.60 -0.55 8.69
CA ARG A 33 -3.46 -1.43 7.91
C ARG A 33 -2.66 -2.51 7.18
N ALA A 34 -1.53 -2.15 6.57
CA ALA A 34 -0.67 -3.11 5.90
C ALA A 34 -0.18 -4.21 6.86
N ARG A 35 0.15 -3.84 8.11
CA ARG A 35 0.52 -4.83 9.15
C ARG A 35 -0.63 -5.75 9.53
N GLU A 36 -1.86 -5.24 9.66
CA GLU A 36 -3.05 -6.05 9.94
C GLU A 36 -3.32 -7.07 8.83
N LEU A 37 -3.07 -6.68 7.58
CA LEU A 37 -3.26 -7.52 6.38
C LEU A 37 -2.04 -8.37 6.03
N CYS A 38 -0.93 -8.28 6.79
CA CYS A 38 0.36 -8.92 6.47
C CYS A 38 0.89 -8.56 5.06
N VAL A 39 0.69 -7.31 4.64
CA VAL A 39 1.26 -6.70 3.42
C VAL A 39 2.58 -6.01 3.76
N THR A 40 3.59 -6.18 2.91
CA THR A 40 4.90 -5.52 3.03
C THR A 40 5.12 -4.48 1.93
N GLY A 41 6.16 -3.65 2.06
CA GLY A 41 6.46 -2.59 1.11
C GLY A 41 6.72 -1.25 1.78
N TRP A 42 6.20 -0.16 1.21
CA TRP A 42 6.40 1.18 1.76
C TRP A 42 5.31 2.16 1.36
N VAL A 43 5.24 3.29 2.06
CA VAL A 43 4.40 4.44 1.71
C VAL A 43 5.17 5.75 1.85
N ARG A 44 4.95 6.70 0.93
CA ARG A 44 5.53 8.06 0.96
C ARG A 44 4.58 9.12 0.45
N ASN A 45 4.75 10.34 0.96
CA ASN A 45 4.13 11.51 0.36
C ASN A 45 4.95 11.97 -0.85
N ARG A 46 4.27 12.55 -1.82
CA ARG A 46 4.86 13.16 -3.01
C ARG A 46 4.70 14.68 -2.94
N MET A 47 5.64 15.41 -3.52
CA MET A 47 5.61 16.88 -3.60
C MET A 47 4.41 17.43 -4.39
N ASP A 48 3.80 16.63 -5.27
CA ASP A 48 2.59 16.99 -6.01
C ASP A 48 1.30 16.87 -5.18
N GLY A 49 1.40 16.47 -3.91
CA GLY A 49 0.26 16.30 -3.01
C GLY A 49 -0.30 14.87 -2.99
N SER A 50 0.17 13.97 -3.84
CA SER A 50 -0.25 12.55 -3.84
C SER A 50 0.44 11.73 -2.75
N VAL A 51 -0.11 10.55 -2.46
CA VAL A 51 0.56 9.50 -1.69
C VAL A 51 0.90 8.36 -2.64
N GLU A 52 2.11 7.83 -2.52
CA GLU A 52 2.56 6.69 -3.31
C GLU A 52 2.92 5.55 -2.36
N ALA A 53 2.50 4.33 -2.69
CA ALA A 53 2.75 3.14 -1.91
C ALA A 53 3.20 1.98 -2.79
N MET A 54 4.23 1.26 -2.37
CA MET A 54 4.57 -0.06 -2.92
C MET A 54 3.97 -1.10 -1.99
N LEU A 55 3.18 -2.00 -2.54
CA LEU A 55 2.50 -3.06 -1.80
C LEU A 55 2.98 -4.42 -2.32
N GLN A 56 3.31 -5.31 -1.41
CA GLN A 56 3.72 -6.68 -1.71
C GLN A 56 2.97 -7.66 -0.81
N GLY A 57 2.31 -8.64 -1.42
CA GLY A 57 1.44 -9.60 -0.72
C GLY A 57 0.75 -10.54 -1.70
N SER A 58 -0.13 -11.40 -1.19
CA SER A 58 -1.01 -12.22 -2.03
C SER A 58 -2.10 -11.36 -2.68
N PRO A 59 -2.75 -11.83 -3.76
CA PRO A 59 -3.80 -11.07 -4.45
C PRO A 59 -4.95 -10.69 -3.51
N GLU A 60 -5.30 -11.56 -2.57
CA GLU A 60 -6.35 -11.33 -1.57
C GLU A 60 -5.95 -10.21 -0.58
N GLN A 61 -4.72 -10.25 -0.08
CA GLN A 61 -4.20 -9.22 0.83
C GLN A 61 -4.14 -7.85 0.14
N LEU A 62 -3.74 -7.83 -1.13
CA LEU A 62 -3.67 -6.60 -1.91
C LEU A 62 -5.06 -6.07 -2.25
N ALA A 63 -6.03 -6.93 -2.56
CA ALA A 63 -7.42 -6.54 -2.77
C ALA A 63 -8.01 -5.84 -1.53
N GLU A 64 -7.85 -6.43 -0.34
CA GLU A 64 -8.28 -5.79 0.92
C GLU A 64 -7.56 -4.47 1.20
N MET A 65 -6.30 -4.35 0.76
CA MET A 65 -5.54 -3.12 0.90
C MET A 65 -6.07 -2.03 -0.05
N TYR A 66 -6.49 -2.37 -1.27
CA TYR A 66 -7.07 -1.40 -2.22
C TYR A 66 -8.41 -0.86 -1.73
N ASP A 67 -9.29 -1.73 -1.25
CA ASP A 67 -10.59 -1.33 -0.69
C ASP A 67 -10.41 -0.39 0.50
N TRP A 68 -9.39 -0.65 1.32
CA TRP A 68 -9.04 0.27 2.39
C TRP A 68 -8.39 1.56 1.89
N LEU A 69 -7.54 1.53 0.87
CA LEU A 69 -6.92 2.74 0.33
C LEU A 69 -7.95 3.66 -0.35
N SER A 70 -9.04 3.12 -0.89
CA SER A 70 -10.12 3.90 -1.51
C SER A 70 -11.11 4.48 -0.49
N GLU A 71 -11.44 3.76 0.59
CA GLU A 71 -12.49 4.17 1.55
C GLU A 71 -12.00 4.44 2.98
N GLY A 72 -10.78 4.03 3.32
CA GLY A 72 -10.43 3.62 4.69
C GLY A 72 -10.15 4.73 5.69
N MET A 73 -10.07 6.00 5.28
CA MET A 73 -9.91 7.11 6.22
C MET A 73 -11.03 8.13 6.03
N SER A 74 -11.92 8.23 7.02
CA SER A 74 -13.03 9.19 7.03
C SER A 74 -12.60 10.66 6.90
N ALA A 75 -11.35 10.98 7.19
CA ALA A 75 -10.75 12.30 7.04
C ALA A 75 -10.05 12.51 5.70
N ALA A 76 -9.64 11.45 5.00
CA ALA A 76 -8.98 11.56 3.70
C ALA A 76 -10.02 11.39 2.59
N LEU A 77 -10.05 12.34 1.67
CA LEU A 77 -10.90 12.24 0.48
C LEU A 77 -10.03 11.75 -0.67
N VAL A 78 -10.22 10.49 -1.04
CA VAL A 78 -9.52 9.88 -2.17
C VAL A 78 -10.34 10.14 -3.43
N ASP A 79 -9.78 10.91 -4.35
CA ASP A 79 -10.42 11.22 -5.63
C ASP A 79 -10.06 10.17 -6.69
N GLU A 80 -8.83 9.67 -6.65
CA GLU A 80 -8.29 8.75 -7.65
C GLU A 80 -7.29 7.79 -6.99
N LEU A 81 -7.39 6.51 -7.38
CA LEU A 81 -6.47 5.46 -6.99
C LEU A 81 -6.00 4.73 -8.26
N GLU A 82 -4.72 4.88 -8.59
CA GLU A 82 -4.07 4.23 -9.72
C GLU A 82 -3.23 3.06 -9.22
N VAL A 83 -3.48 1.85 -9.76
CA VAL A 83 -2.71 0.65 -9.43
C VAL A 83 -1.92 0.21 -10.66
N THR A 84 -0.60 0.09 -10.49
CA THR A 84 0.30 -0.42 -11.51
C THR A 84 0.92 -1.73 -11.04
N GLU A 85 0.85 -2.75 -11.89
CA GLU A 85 1.58 -4.00 -11.68
C GLU A 85 3.09 -3.82 -11.87
N VAL A 86 3.86 -4.27 -10.88
CA VAL A 86 5.31 -4.34 -10.95
C VAL A 86 5.72 -5.75 -11.40
N GLN A 87 6.22 -5.84 -12.62
CA GLN A 87 6.71 -7.08 -13.21
C GLN A 87 8.00 -7.57 -12.52
N PRO A 88 8.23 -8.90 -12.42
CA PRO A 88 9.46 -9.43 -11.89
C PRO A 88 10.69 -9.08 -12.76
N PRO A 89 11.90 -9.00 -12.18
CA PRO A 89 12.22 -9.26 -10.77
C PRO A 89 11.86 -8.07 -9.87
N PHE A 90 11.23 -8.35 -8.74
CA PHE A 90 10.92 -7.36 -7.70
C PHE A 90 11.78 -7.58 -6.46
N VAL A 91 12.02 -6.50 -5.72
CA VAL A 91 12.67 -6.55 -4.40
C VAL A 91 11.67 -7.14 -3.40
N ARG A 92 12.10 -8.08 -2.57
CA ARG A 92 11.27 -8.55 -1.44
C ARG A 92 11.37 -7.55 -0.29
N PHE A 93 10.23 -7.23 0.30
CA PHE A 93 10.13 -6.39 1.47
C PHE A 93 9.76 -7.26 2.67
N ASP A 94 10.55 -7.17 3.74
CA ASP A 94 10.27 -7.90 4.99
C ASP A 94 9.30 -7.14 5.90
N ASN A 95 9.17 -5.83 5.69
CA ASN A 95 8.37 -4.92 6.51
C ASN A 95 7.58 -3.94 5.63
N PHE A 96 6.65 -3.22 6.25
CA PHE A 96 6.00 -2.06 5.65
C PHE A 96 6.57 -0.78 6.26
N GLU A 97 7.28 0.01 5.44
CA GLU A 97 8.06 1.17 5.90
C GLU A 97 7.43 2.51 5.54
N LEU A 98 7.64 3.51 6.40
CA LEU A 98 7.30 4.89 6.14
C LEU A 98 8.54 5.60 5.57
N LEU A 99 8.48 6.00 4.31
CA LEU A 99 9.57 6.69 3.64
C LEU A 99 9.42 8.21 3.74
N PRO A 100 10.54 8.97 3.66
CA PRO A 100 10.51 10.42 3.61
C PRO A 100 9.72 10.92 2.40
N THR A 101 9.17 12.14 2.51
CA THR A 101 8.49 12.81 1.40
C THR A 101 9.45 13.02 0.24
N LEU A 102 9.01 12.68 -0.99
CA LEU A 102 9.77 12.92 -2.22
C LEU A 102 9.24 14.11 -3.00
#